data_AF-A0A4R2CG30-F1
#
_entry.id   AF-A0A4R2CG30-F1
#
_cell.length_a   1.000
_cell.length_b   1.000
_cell.length_c   1.000
_cell.angle_alpha   90.00
_cell.angle_beta   90.00
_cell.angle_gamma   90.00
#
_symmetry.space_group_name_H-M   'P 1'
#
loop_
_entity.id
_entity.type
_entity.pdbx_description
1 polymer ?
#
loop_
_entity_poly.entity_id
_entity_poly.type
_entity_poly.pdbx_seq_one_letter_code
_entity_poly.pdbx_strand_id
1 'polypeptide(L)'
;MARRPPTPASNFRQADILDLPADLVDVDLIYLSWGAICWVPDLSTFAQIVATRLRPGGSILLADHHPLWEVLAVEGHNHLSVAGNYFARTTPRQTPETNNAKLPTDARNHPTPPPFSTFIWPTSDVITASSPPTFTSPPSPNPPPPPSTPPWAPPPRLLLPPSRQAPPPRFT
;
A
#
# COMPACT_ATOMS: atom_id res chain seq x y z
N MET A 1 24.88 39.83 -8.47
CA MET A 1 24.72 38.39 -8.23
C MET A 1 24.13 38.19 -6.84
N ALA A 2 22.83 37.87 -6.72
CA ALA A 2 22.21 37.61 -5.42
C ALA A 2 22.60 36.19 -4.95
N ARG A 3 23.25 36.07 -3.79
CA ARG A 3 23.53 34.77 -3.16
C ARG A 3 22.20 34.09 -2.82
N ARG A 4 22.06 32.82 -3.21
CA ARG A 4 20.95 31.96 -2.79
C ARG A 4 20.89 31.97 -1.26
N PRO A 5 19.71 32.16 -0.65
CA PRO A 5 19.58 32.09 0.80
C PRO A 5 20.08 30.72 1.31
N PRO A 6 20.70 30.68 2.51
CA PRO A 6 21.18 29.42 3.08
C PRO A 6 20.02 28.45 3.22
N THR A 7 20.21 27.23 2.72
CA THR A 7 19.26 26.13 2.89
C THR A 7 19.14 25.84 4.39
N PRO A 8 17.93 25.73 4.96
CA PRO A 8 17.79 25.35 6.37
C PRO A 8 18.54 24.04 6.62
N ALA A 9 19.23 23.94 7.76
CA ALA A 9 20.05 22.78 8.09
C ALA A 9 19.17 21.53 8.21
N SER A 10 19.54 20.46 7.52
CA SER A 10 18.87 19.16 7.62
C SER A 10 19.22 18.46 8.93
N ASN A 11 18.22 17.89 9.61
CA ASN A 11 18.39 17.12 10.84
C ASN A 11 18.30 15.61 10.52
N PHE A 12 19.44 14.92 10.48
CA PHE A 12 19.51 13.48 10.24
C PHE A 12 19.51 12.72 11.56
N ARG A 13 18.63 11.71 11.69
CA ARG A 13 18.49 10.90 12.89
C ARG A 13 18.48 9.42 12.52
N GLN A 14 19.20 8.61 13.31
CA GLN A 14 19.13 7.16 13.23
C GLN A 14 18.00 6.70 14.16
N ALA A 15 17.04 5.97 13.61
CA ALA A 15 15.94 5.37 14.35
C ALA A 15 15.36 4.18 13.57
N ASP A 16 14.69 3.28 14.28
CA ASP A 16 13.79 2.31 13.67
C ASP A 16 12.48 3.03 13.29
N ILE A 17 11.92 2.72 12.12
CA ILE A 17 10.65 3.28 11.68
C ILE A 17 9.48 2.85 12.59
N LEU A 18 9.61 1.71 13.28
CA LEU A 18 8.64 1.21 14.24
C LEU A 18 8.85 1.78 15.66
N ASP A 19 9.98 2.45 15.90
CA ASP A 19 10.34 3.08 17.18
C ASP A 19 10.90 4.49 16.93
N LEU A 20 10.08 5.34 16.30
CA LEU A 20 10.47 6.72 16.00
C LEU A 20 10.54 7.56 17.28
N PRO A 21 11.52 8.47 17.41
CA PRO A 21 11.65 9.35 18.56
C PRO A 21 10.38 10.15 18.86
N ALA A 22 10.02 10.26 20.14
CA ALA A 22 8.78 10.89 20.57
C ALA A 22 8.67 12.38 20.21
N ASP A 23 9.80 13.06 20.00
CA ASP A 23 9.86 14.47 19.59
C ASP A 23 9.69 14.69 18.07
N LEU A 24 9.66 13.61 17.26
CA LEU A 24 9.42 13.69 15.82
C LEU A 24 7.90 13.69 15.52
N VAL A 25 7.25 14.82 15.75
CA VAL A 25 5.80 15.01 15.58
C VAL A 25 5.50 16.30 14.79
N ASP A 26 4.22 16.54 14.50
CA ASP A 26 3.70 17.71 13.80
C ASP A 26 4.31 17.94 12.40
N VAL A 27 4.69 16.86 11.72
CA VAL A 27 5.25 16.96 10.37
C VAL A 27 4.15 17.15 9.33
N ASP A 28 4.43 17.98 8.32
CA ASP A 28 3.50 18.26 7.23
C ASP A 28 3.42 17.10 6.22
N LEU A 29 4.57 16.47 5.98
CA LEU A 29 4.76 15.45 4.96
C LEU A 29 5.73 14.39 5.48
N ILE A 30 5.30 13.13 5.40
CA ILE A 30 6.18 11.97 5.54
C ILE A 30 6.45 11.42 4.15
N TYR A 31 7.73 11.35 3.77
CA TYR A 31 8.14 10.79 2.49
C TYR A 31 8.91 9.49 2.69
N LEU A 32 8.44 8.41 2.09
CA LEU A 32 9.13 7.13 2.05
C LEU A 32 9.55 6.86 0.60
N SER A 33 10.86 6.74 0.38
CA SER A 33 11.44 6.39 -0.90
C SER A 33 11.84 4.92 -0.99
N TRP A 34 11.50 4.30 -2.11
CA TRP A 34 11.95 3.03 -2.69
C TRP A 34 12.44 1.97 -1.70
N GLY A 35 11.62 0.94 -1.45
CA GLY A 35 12.01 -0.22 -0.67
C GLY A 35 11.96 0.00 0.83
N ALA A 36 11.04 0.83 1.32
CA ALA A 36 10.84 1.03 2.74
C ALA A 36 9.74 0.11 3.30
N ILE A 37 8.67 -0.13 2.54
CA ILE A 37 7.50 -0.84 3.05
C ILE A 37 7.73 -2.34 3.25
N CYS A 38 8.70 -2.92 2.51
CA CYS A 38 9.03 -4.34 2.60
C CYS A 38 9.71 -4.73 3.92
N TRP A 39 10.13 -3.77 4.74
CA TRP A 39 10.70 -4.03 6.07
C TRP A 39 9.66 -4.01 7.18
N VAL A 40 8.42 -3.60 6.87
CA VAL A 40 7.35 -3.46 7.85
C VAL A 40 6.62 -4.79 8.05
N PRO A 41 6.65 -5.39 9.26
CA PRO A 41 5.98 -6.64 9.56
C PRO A 41 4.46 -6.49 9.77
N ASP A 42 4.01 -5.28 10.15
CA ASP A 42 2.62 -4.95 10.40
C ASP A 42 2.28 -3.54 9.87
N LEU A 43 1.45 -3.49 8.83
CA LEU A 43 1.02 -2.23 8.23
C LEU A 43 0.13 -1.39 9.14
N SER A 44 -0.60 -2.00 10.06
CA SER A 44 -1.48 -1.30 10.99
C SER A 44 -0.67 -0.56 12.05
N THR A 45 0.36 -1.20 12.61
CA THR A 45 1.33 -0.55 13.50
C THR A 45 2.05 0.60 12.79
N PHE A 46 2.53 0.36 11.57
CA PHE A 46 3.15 1.39 10.75
C PHE A 46 2.22 2.58 10.50
N ALA A 47 0.98 2.33 10.09
CA ALA A 47 0.00 3.37 9.82
C ALA A 47 -0.30 4.21 11.07
N GLN A 48 -0.41 3.57 12.25
CA GLN A 48 -0.59 4.28 13.51
C GLN A 48 0.59 5.18 13.82
N ILE A 49 1.82 4.69 13.67
CA ILE A 49 3.03 5.49 13.91
C ILE A 49 3.06 6.70 12.99
N VAL A 50 2.87 6.50 11.68
CA VAL A 50 2.81 7.58 10.67
C VAL A 50 1.73 8.61 11.05
N ALA A 51 0.52 8.15 11.37
CA ALA A 51 -0.59 9.02 11.73
C ALA A 51 -0.30 9.87 12.98
N THR A 52 0.38 9.32 13.98
CA THR A 52 0.75 10.06 15.20
C THR A 52 1.86 11.10 14.98
N ARG A 53 2.61 11.01 13.88
CA ARG A 53 3.69 11.95 13.56
C ARG A 53 3.20 13.10 12.68
N LEU A 54 2.15 12.88 11.90
CA LEU A 54 1.56 13.90 11.04
C LEU A 54 0.70 14.88 11.83
N ARG A 55 0.81 16.17 11.50
CA ARG A 55 -0.18 17.16 11.95
C ARG A 55 -1.55 16.90 11.31
N PRO A 56 -2.66 17.46 11.84
CA PRO A 56 -3.95 17.43 11.14
C PRO A 56 -3.84 17.99 9.72
N GLY A 57 -4.27 17.22 8.72
CA GLY A 57 -4.15 17.57 7.29
C GLY A 57 -2.77 17.33 6.68
N GLY A 58 -1.82 16.76 7.43
CA GLY A 58 -0.56 16.25 6.89
C GLY A 58 -0.77 15.08 5.95
N SER A 59 0.25 14.76 5.16
CA SER A 59 0.18 13.69 4.15
C SER A 59 1.37 12.73 4.22
N ILE A 60 1.16 11.50 3.76
CA ILE A 60 2.23 10.55 3.47
C ILE A 60 2.37 10.38 1.96
N LEU A 61 3.61 10.46 1.46
CA LEU A 61 3.98 10.14 0.09
C LEU A 61 4.84 8.88 0.12
N LEU A 62 4.29 7.78 -0.38
CA LEU A 62 5.00 6.52 -0.54
C LEU A 62 5.37 6.33 -2.01
N ALA A 63 6.67 6.31 -2.31
CA ALA A 63 7.18 5.97 -3.62
C ALA A 63 7.88 4.61 -3.52
N ASP A 64 7.23 3.54 -3.97
CA ASP A 64 7.80 2.19 -3.92
C ASP A 64 7.59 1.44 -5.24
N HIS A 65 8.33 0.35 -5.42
CA HIS A 65 8.17 -0.56 -6.55
C HIS A 65 6.89 -1.41 -6.40
N HIS A 66 6.36 -1.92 -7.52
CA HIS A 66 5.15 -2.73 -7.44
C HIS A 66 5.47 -4.11 -6.82
N PRO A 67 4.71 -4.57 -5.80
CA PRO A 67 4.94 -5.87 -5.12
C PRO A 67 4.82 -7.09 -6.04
N LEU A 68 4.39 -6.88 -7.29
CA LEU A 68 4.31 -7.93 -8.31
C LEU A 68 5.71 -8.41 -8.71
N TRP A 69 6.71 -7.53 -8.61
CA TRP A 69 8.11 -7.83 -8.91
C TRP A 69 8.72 -8.83 -7.94
N GLU A 70 8.13 -9.00 -6.75
CA GLU A 70 8.59 -9.91 -5.71
C GLU A 70 7.96 -11.31 -5.79
N VAL A 71 6.95 -11.49 -6.65
CA VAL A 71 6.22 -12.75 -6.81
C VAL A 71 6.35 -13.37 -8.19
N LEU A 72 6.86 -12.64 -9.17
CA LEU A 72 7.16 -13.14 -10.50
C LEU A 72 8.66 -13.40 -10.65
N ALA A 73 9.02 -14.52 -11.27
CA ALA A 73 10.39 -14.82 -11.70
C ALA A 73 10.47 -14.80 -13.23
N VAL A 74 11.59 -14.30 -13.74
CA VAL A 74 11.91 -14.30 -15.18
C VAL A 74 12.67 -15.58 -15.49
N GLU A 75 12.05 -16.47 -16.27
CA GLU A 75 12.63 -17.77 -16.65
C GLU A 75 13.29 -17.76 -18.04
N GLY A 76 13.15 -16.65 -18.76
CA GLY A 76 13.69 -16.47 -20.11
C GLY A 76 12.96 -15.38 -20.89
N HIS A 77 13.26 -15.29 -22.19
CA HIS A 77 12.58 -14.34 -23.07
C HIS A 77 11.07 -14.59 -23.11
N ASN A 78 10.27 -13.58 -22.75
CA ASN A 78 8.81 -13.65 -22.69
C ASN A 78 8.25 -14.80 -21.83
N HIS A 79 8.99 -15.28 -20.84
CA HIS A 79 8.55 -16.35 -19.94
C HIS A 79 8.67 -15.90 -18.49
N LEU A 80 7.51 -15.82 -17.81
CA LEU A 80 7.39 -15.50 -16.39
C LEU A 80 6.76 -16.68 -15.65
N SER A 81 7.28 -16.99 -14.47
CA SER A 81 6.70 -17.95 -13.53
C SER A 81 6.27 -17.25 -12.24
N VAL A 82 5.32 -17.84 -11.50
CA VAL A 82 4.92 -17.35 -10.17
C VAL A 82 5.82 -18.03 -9.14
N ALA A 83 6.66 -17.24 -8.47
CA ALA A 83 7.67 -17.69 -7.52
C ALA A 83 7.37 -17.29 -6.06
N GLY A 84 6.21 -16.66 -5.82
CA GLY A 84 5.81 -16.21 -4.49
C GLY A 84 4.30 -16.04 -4.36
N ASN A 85 3.82 -15.96 -3.12
CA ASN A 85 2.42 -15.71 -2.82
C ASN A 85 2.21 -14.22 -2.56
N TYR A 86 1.56 -13.54 -3.51
CA TYR A 86 1.23 -12.11 -3.43
C TYR A 86 0.32 -11.76 -2.25
N PHE A 87 -0.54 -12.68 -1.84
CA PHE A 87 -1.52 -12.47 -0.77
C PHE A 87 -1.11 -13.11 0.56
N ALA A 88 0.13 -13.60 0.69
CA ALA A 88 0.68 -14.14 1.94
C ALA A 88 1.00 -13.00 2.93
N ARG A 89 -0.05 -12.33 3.40
CA ARG A 89 0.01 -11.29 4.44
C ARG A 89 0.76 -11.81 5.66
N THR A 90 1.50 -10.91 6.31
CA THR A 90 2.25 -11.12 7.56
C THR A 90 3.21 -12.31 7.57
N THR A 91 3.39 -12.99 6.44
CA THR A 91 4.29 -14.12 6.30
C THR A 91 5.65 -13.56 5.88
N PRO A 92 6.67 -13.61 6.74
CA PRO A 92 7.98 -13.12 6.38
C PRO A 92 8.53 -13.96 5.23
N ARG A 93 8.93 -13.29 4.15
CA ARG A 93 9.77 -13.89 3.12
C ARG A 93 11.21 -13.79 3.61
N GLN A 94 11.74 -14.91 4.05
CA GLN A 94 13.18 -15.08 4.12
C GLN A 94 13.68 -15.06 2.67
N THR A 95 14.47 -14.07 2.31
CA THR A 95 15.16 -14.11 1.02
C THR A 95 16.35 -15.04 1.20
N PRO A 96 16.43 -16.18 0.49
CA PRO A 96 17.65 -16.98 0.50
C PRO A 96 18.76 -16.09 -0.08
N GLU A 97 19.76 -15.81 0.75
CA GLU A 97 20.92 -14.98 0.49
C GLU A 97 21.69 -15.46 -0.75
N THR A 98 21.30 -15.00 -1.93
CA THR A 98 22.09 -15.16 -3.16
C THR A 98 22.00 -13.97 -4.11
N ASN A 99 21.01 -13.08 -3.93
CA ASN A 99 20.86 -11.90 -4.78
C ASN A 99 21.37 -10.63 -4.08
N ASN A 100 22.63 -10.27 -4.37
CA ASN A 100 23.28 -9.06 -3.88
C ASN A 100 22.48 -7.77 -4.15
N ALA A 101 21.61 -7.74 -5.17
CA ALA A 101 20.81 -6.55 -5.48
C ALA A 101 19.83 -6.19 -4.35
N LYS A 102 19.34 -7.19 -3.61
CA LYS A 102 18.31 -7.02 -2.56
C LYS A 102 18.87 -6.94 -1.15
N LEU A 103 20.19 -7.09 -0.99
CA LEU A 103 20.85 -6.89 0.29
C LEU A 103 20.84 -5.38 0.66
N PRO A 104 20.60 -5.02 1.94
CA PRO A 104 20.89 -3.69 2.44
C PRO A 104 22.30 -3.25 2.05
N THR A 105 22.51 -1.94 1.85
CA THR A 105 23.77 -1.41 1.31
C THR A 105 25.00 -1.93 2.05
N ASP A 106 24.95 -1.99 3.38
CA ASP A 106 26.06 -2.47 4.21
C ASP A 106 26.22 -4.00 4.22
N ALA A 107 25.19 -4.74 3.81
CA ALA A 107 25.22 -6.19 3.72
C ALA A 107 25.79 -6.69 2.37
N ARG A 108 25.80 -5.87 1.32
CA ARG A 108 26.23 -6.27 -0.05
C ARG A 108 27.65 -6.79 -0.15
N ASN A 109 28.55 -6.27 0.68
CA ASN A 109 29.97 -6.63 0.68
C ASN A 109 30.40 -7.31 1.99
N HIS A 110 29.43 -7.71 2.82
CA HIS A 110 29.73 -8.36 4.09
C HIS A 110 30.00 -9.85 3.84
N PRO A 111 31.11 -10.43 4.36
CA PRO A 111 31.46 -11.83 4.09
C PRO A 111 30.43 -12.83 4.65
N THR A 112 29.66 -12.42 5.66
CA THR A 112 28.58 -13.20 6.27
C THR A 112 27.42 -12.26 6.62
N PRO A 113 26.63 -11.79 5.65
CA PRO A 113 25.60 -10.78 5.92
C PRO A 113 24.62 -11.30 7.00
N PRO A 114 24.15 -10.44 7.91
CA PRO A 114 23.15 -10.86 8.88
C PRO A 114 21.84 -11.21 8.14
N PRO A 115 21.11 -12.24 8.59
CA PRO A 115 19.84 -12.59 7.99
C PRO A 115 18.85 -11.46 8.19
N PHE A 116 18.03 -11.21 7.18
CA PHE A 116 16.92 -10.27 7.27
C PHE A 116 15.64 -10.87 6.69
N SER A 117 14.52 -10.37 7.19
CA SER A 117 13.20 -10.73 6.72
C SER A 117 12.62 -9.58 5.92
N THR A 118 11.95 -9.92 4.82
CA THR A 118 11.17 -8.97 4.03
C THR A 118 9.72 -9.40 3.98
N PHE A 119 8.83 -8.45 3.78
CA PHE A 119 7.40 -8.64 3.69
C PHE A 119 6.92 -8.16 2.33
N ILE A 120 6.01 -8.92 1.73
CA ILE A 120 5.33 -8.53 0.50
C ILE A 120 3.92 -8.13 0.89
N TRP A 121 3.58 -6.87 0.63
CA TRP A 121 2.25 -6.35 0.89
C TRP A 121 1.52 -6.12 -0.43
N PRO A 122 0.26 -6.61 -0.58
CA PRO A 122 -0.58 -6.20 -1.70
C PRO A 122 -0.73 -4.69 -1.75
N THR A 123 -0.71 -4.10 -2.96
CA THR A 123 -0.90 -2.65 -3.13
C THR A 123 -2.19 -2.16 -2.47
N SER A 124 -3.27 -2.95 -2.51
CA SER A 124 -4.53 -2.65 -1.83
C SER A 124 -4.37 -2.46 -0.32
N ASP A 125 -3.55 -3.28 0.31
CA ASP A 125 -3.37 -3.30 1.75
C ASP A 125 -2.54 -2.10 2.19
N VAL A 126 -1.49 -1.76 1.42
CA VAL A 126 -0.68 -0.54 1.64
C VAL A 126 -1.53 0.72 1.52
N ILE A 127 -2.38 0.81 0.48
CA ILE A 127 -3.29 1.95 0.28
C ILE A 127 -4.30 2.03 1.44
N THR A 128 -4.88 0.90 1.83
CA THR A 128 -5.89 0.84 2.88
C THR A 128 -5.31 1.23 4.23
N ALA A 129 -4.11 0.71 4.57
CA ALA A 129 -3.43 1.03 5.81
C ALA A 129 -3.02 2.50 5.88
N SER A 130 -2.61 3.09 4.75
CA SER A 130 -2.21 4.50 4.68
C SER A 130 -3.40 5.47 4.63
N SER A 131 -4.62 4.97 4.43
CA SER A 131 -5.82 5.79 4.36
C SER A 131 -6.39 6.01 5.76
N PRO A 132 -6.92 7.20 6.07
CA PRO A 132 -7.73 7.36 7.28
C PRO A 132 -8.93 6.40 7.22
N PRO A 133 -9.40 5.86 8.36
CA PRO A 133 -10.57 4.98 8.38
C PRO A 133 -11.80 5.75 7.87
N THR A 134 -12.09 5.64 6.58
CA THR A 134 -13.11 6.47 5.92
C THR A 134 -14.42 5.70 5.71
N PHE A 135 -14.52 4.44 6.14
CA PHE A 135 -15.71 3.64 5.84
C PHE A 135 -16.05 2.63 6.92
N THR A 136 -16.73 3.08 7.97
CA THR A 136 -17.63 2.20 8.72
C THR A 136 -19.01 2.35 8.10
N SER A 137 -19.28 1.66 6.99
CA SER A 137 -20.69 1.40 6.68
C SER A 137 -21.20 0.43 7.74
N PRO A 138 -22.33 0.70 8.42
CA PRO A 138 -22.97 -0.33 9.22
C PRO A 138 -23.24 -1.53 8.30
N PRO A 139 -23.13 -2.78 8.81
CA PRO A 139 -23.48 -3.95 8.02
C PRO A 139 -24.87 -3.73 7.44
N SER A 140 -24.97 -3.72 6.10
CA SER A 140 -26.26 -3.68 5.43
C SER A 140 -27.03 -4.90 5.95
N PRO A 141 -28.23 -4.73 6.55
CA PRO A 141 -29.02 -5.89 6.93
C PRO A 141 -29.24 -6.71 5.66
N ASN A 142 -28.90 -8.00 5.71
CA ASN A 142 -29.15 -8.93 4.62
C ASN A 142 -30.55 -8.65 4.06
N PRO A 143 -30.70 -8.47 2.73
CA PRO A 143 -32.02 -8.32 2.17
C PRO A 143 -32.86 -9.53 2.59
N PRO A 144 -34.14 -9.34 2.94
CA PRO A 144 -35.02 -10.46 3.26
C PRO A 144 -34.98 -11.46 2.10
N PRO A 145 -35.03 -12.77 2.36
CA PRO A 145 -35.07 -13.76 1.30
C PRO A 145 -36.22 -13.41 0.32
N PRO A 146 -36.02 -13.57 -1.00
CA PRO A 146 -37.07 -13.27 -1.95
C PRO A 146 -38.32 -14.11 -1.61
N PRO A 147 -39.53 -13.55 -1.75
CA PRO A 147 -40.74 -14.33 -1.57
C PRO A 147 -40.69 -15.54 -2.50
N SER A 148 -41.02 -16.72 -1.97
CA SER A 148 -41.08 -17.96 -2.73
C SER A 148 -42.08 -17.80 -3.88
N THR A 149 -41.58 -17.59 -5.10
CA THR A 149 -42.42 -17.56 -6.30
C THR A 149 -42.92 -18.97 -6.59
N PRO A 150 -44.25 -19.19 -6.66
CA PRO A 150 -44.79 -20.49 -7.02
C PRO A 150 -44.40 -20.83 -8.48
N PRO A 151 -44.22 -22.12 -8.82
CA PRO A 151 -43.64 -22.57 -10.09
C PRO A 151 -44.43 -22.20 -11.35
N TRP A 152 -45.64 -21.66 -11.21
CA TRP A 152 -46.49 -21.22 -12.32
C TRP A 152 -46.51 -19.70 -12.54
N ALA A 153 -45.80 -18.91 -11.71
CA ALA A 153 -45.76 -17.47 -11.86
C ALA A 153 -44.98 -17.05 -13.13
N PRO A 154 -45.50 -16.13 -13.95
CA PRO A 154 -44.75 -15.59 -15.08
C PRO A 154 -43.51 -14.83 -14.59
N PRO A 155 -42.39 -14.82 -15.36
CA PRO A 155 -41.16 -14.15 -14.94
C PRO A 155 -41.42 -12.65 -14.70
N PRO A 156 -40.80 -12.05 -13.67
CA PRO A 156 -40.96 -10.62 -13.42
C PRO A 156 -40.49 -9.84 -14.65
N ARG A 157 -41.35 -8.96 -15.17
CA ARG A 157 -40.96 -8.02 -16.23
C ARG A 157 -39.83 -7.15 -15.68
N LEU A 158 -38.67 -7.25 -16.31
CA LEU A 158 -37.55 -6.35 -16.06
C LEU A 158 -38.01 -4.93 -16.45
N LEU A 159 -38.49 -4.16 -15.47
CA LEU A 159 -38.73 -2.73 -15.64
C LEU A 159 -37.36 -2.06 -15.71
N LEU A 160 -36.84 -1.93 -16.94
CA LEU A 160 -35.70 -1.06 -17.19
C LEU A 160 -36.07 0.34 -16.70
N PRO A 161 -35.20 1.01 -15.92
CA PRO A 161 -35.43 2.40 -15.58
C PRO A 161 -35.52 3.24 -16.87
N PRO A 162 -36.35 4.30 -16.92
CA PRO A 162 -36.43 5.14 -18.10
C PRO A 162 -35.04 5.69 -18.43
N SER A 163 -34.63 5.53 -19.68
CA SER A 163 -33.37 6.02 -20.21
C SER A 163 -33.25 7.51 -19.88
N ARG A 164 -32.25 7.90 -19.07
CA ARG A 164 -31.88 9.32 -18.97
C ARG A 164 -31.36 9.74 -20.35
N GLN A 165 -32.19 10.41 -21.14
CA GLN A 165 -31.70 11.17 -22.27
C GLN A 165 -30.82 12.29 -21.70
N ALA A 166 -29.50 12.15 -21.88
CA ALA A 166 -28.59 13.27 -21.66
C ALA A 166 -28.86 14.31 -22.77
N PRO A 167 -29.00 15.61 -22.44
CA PRO A 167 -29.12 16.64 -23.45
C PRO A 167 -27.84 16.71 -24.30
N PRO A 168 -27.92 17.02 -25.61
CA PRO A 168 -26.75 17.10 -26.47
C PRO A 168 -25.79 18.21 -26.01
N PRO A 169 -24.48 18.03 -26.18
CA PRO A 169 -23.50 19.06 -25.80
C PRO A 169 -23.72 20.32 -26.63
N ARG A 170 -23.90 21.46 -25.95
CA ARG A 170 -23.78 22.77 -26.59
C ARG A 170 -22.30 23.08 -26.75
N PHE A 171 -21.84 23.13 -27.99
CA PHE A 171 -20.56 23.76 -28.31
C PHE A 171 -20.82 25.27 -28.43
N THR A 172 -20.10 26.05 -27.63
CA THR A 172 -19.86 27.49 -27.82
C THR A 172 -18.36 27.70 -27.78
#